data_AF-A0A101SSV5-F1
#
_entry.id   AF-A0A101SSV5-F1
#
_cell.length_a   1.000
_cell.length_b   1.000
_cell.length_c   1.000
_cell.angle_alpha   90.00
_cell.angle_beta   90.00
_cell.angle_gamma   90.00
#
_symmetry.space_group_name_H-M   'P 1'
#
loop_
_entity.id
_entity.type
_entity.pdbx_description
1 polymer ?
#
loop_
_entity_poly.entity_id
_entity_poly.type
_entity_poly.pdbx_seq_one_letter_code
_entity_poly.pdbx_strand_id
1 'polypeptide(L)'
;MGLPTDLVDRVARIDALLRPIAQRPVDTTDPDWETRMRERPRPLDEAGVRADAEAALRELLARYEHGDDEDRDAVRALLERCSSFRWATHLPYAHTAEGFRQELLHLSARDQGHDTRDELLTLHDLCAQARRAGVDIRPLLLEVAALSSTEDKYGMGSVQALLRAAG
;
A
#
# COMPACT_ATOMS: atom_id res chain seq x y z
N MET A 1 6.21 -19.77 -6.46
CA MET A 1 6.52 -20.48 -5.19
C MET A 1 5.86 -19.71 -4.06
N GLY A 2 4.85 -20.22 -3.36
CA GLY A 2 4.09 -19.42 -2.37
C GLY A 2 4.90 -18.72 -1.26
N LEU A 3 4.26 -17.74 -0.59
CA LEU A 3 4.86 -16.93 0.46
C LEU A 3 5.37 -17.75 1.67
N PRO A 4 6.49 -17.36 2.31
CA PRO A 4 6.97 -17.99 3.53
C PRO A 4 5.93 -17.93 4.64
N THR A 5 5.72 -19.04 5.34
CA THR A 5 4.72 -19.13 6.41
C THR A 5 5.01 -18.15 7.55
N ASP A 6 6.27 -17.94 7.90
CA ASP A 6 6.69 -17.00 8.94
C ASP A 6 6.35 -15.54 8.60
N LEU A 7 6.48 -15.16 7.32
CA LEU A 7 6.08 -13.84 6.82
C LEU A 7 4.55 -13.68 6.88
N VAL A 8 3.81 -14.68 6.41
CA VAL A 8 2.33 -14.70 6.46
C VAL A 8 1.84 -14.55 7.90
N ASP A 9 2.40 -15.34 8.83
CA ASP A 9 2.04 -15.30 10.24
C ASP A 9 2.41 -13.96 10.90
N ARG A 10 3.54 -13.36 10.51
CA ARG A 10 3.95 -12.04 11.00
C ARG A 10 2.95 -10.97 10.57
N VAL A 11 2.58 -10.94 9.29
CA VAL A 11 1.60 -9.98 8.76
C VAL A 11 0.25 -10.17 9.43
N ALA A 12 -0.21 -11.42 9.61
CA ALA A 12 -1.47 -11.71 10.28
C ALA A 12 -1.47 -11.28 11.76
N ARG A 13 -0.36 -11.45 12.50
CA ARG A 13 -0.24 -10.95 13.87
C ARG A 13 -0.31 -9.43 13.93
N ILE A 14 0.39 -8.73 13.04
CA ILE A 14 0.38 -7.26 13.00
C ILE A 14 -1.02 -6.75 12.63
N ASP A 15 -1.70 -7.37 11.66
CA ASP A 15 -3.09 -7.04 11.32
C ASP A 15 -4.02 -7.15 12.55
N ALA A 16 -3.89 -8.23 13.32
CA ALA A 16 -4.70 -8.43 14.52
C ALA A 16 -4.47 -7.34 15.58
N LEU A 17 -3.24 -6.86 15.74
CA LEU A 17 -2.89 -5.75 16.65
C LEU A 17 -3.43 -4.41 16.16
N LEU A 18 -3.50 -4.19 14.85
CA LEU A 18 -4.00 -2.95 14.23
C LEU A 18 -5.53 -2.90 14.14
N ARG A 19 -6.19 -4.05 14.06
CA ARG A 19 -7.64 -4.17 13.91
C ARG A 19 -8.47 -3.33 14.90
N PRO A 20 -8.21 -3.34 16.23
CA PRO A 20 -9.00 -2.53 17.17
C PRO A 20 -8.78 -1.02 16.98
N ILE A 21 -7.66 -0.60 16.39
CA ILE A 21 -7.39 0.81 16.07
C ILE A 21 -8.13 1.19 14.79
N ALA A 22 -8.05 0.35 13.75
CA ALA A 22 -8.71 0.55 12.46
C ALA A 22 -10.24 0.58 12.58
N GLN A 23 -10.81 -0.24 13.45
CA GLN A 23 -12.26 -0.34 13.66
C GLN A 23 -12.79 0.62 14.73
N ARG A 24 -11.94 1.47 15.31
CA ARG A 24 -12.37 2.40 16.35
C ARG A 24 -13.30 3.45 15.73
N PRO A 25 -14.56 3.56 16.19
CA PRO A 25 -15.48 4.55 15.66
C PRO A 25 -15.01 5.96 16.02
N VAL A 26 -15.31 6.89 15.12
CA VAL A 26 -15.15 8.33 15.36
C VAL A 26 -16.45 8.83 15.95
N ASP A 27 -16.42 9.37 17.18
CA ASP A 27 -17.57 10.06 17.73
C ASP A 27 -17.64 11.47 17.13
N THR A 28 -18.43 11.65 16.08
CA THR A 28 -18.61 12.95 15.41
C THR A 28 -19.52 13.90 16.18
N THR A 29 -20.09 13.46 17.32
CA THR A 29 -20.92 14.31 18.20
C THR A 29 -20.10 15.03 19.27
N ASP A 30 -18.87 14.57 19.51
CA ASP A 30 -17.89 15.25 20.35
C ASP A 30 -17.43 16.54 19.65
N PRO A 31 -17.65 17.74 20.21
CA PRO A 31 -17.26 19.00 19.57
C PRO A 31 -15.74 19.11 19.30
N ASP A 32 -14.91 18.31 19.99
CA ASP A 32 -13.46 18.28 19.83
C ASP A 32 -12.97 17.09 18.99
N TRP A 33 -13.87 16.37 18.30
CA TRP A 33 -13.55 15.13 17.58
C TRP A 33 -12.39 15.30 16.56
N GLU A 34 -12.34 16.42 15.85
CA GLU A 34 -11.27 16.72 14.89
C GLU A 34 -9.91 16.88 15.56
N THR A 35 -9.86 17.61 16.67
CA THR A 35 -8.63 17.85 17.44
C THR A 35 -8.13 16.52 18.00
N ARG A 36 -9.01 15.73 18.61
CA ARG A 36 -8.68 14.40 19.11
C ARG A 36 -8.16 13.51 18.01
N MET A 37 -8.76 13.53 16.81
CA MET A 37 -8.25 12.74 15.69
C MET A 37 -6.88 13.18 15.22
N ARG A 38 -6.61 14.49 15.15
CA ARG A 38 -5.32 15.04 14.73
C ARG A 38 -4.19 14.72 15.71
N GLU A 39 -4.50 14.70 17.01
CA GLU A 39 -3.54 14.47 18.10
C GLU A 39 -3.29 12.98 18.37
N ARG A 40 -4.09 12.08 17.79
CA ARG A 40 -3.90 10.64 18.00
C ARG A 40 -2.54 10.17 17.48
N PRO A 41 -1.89 9.25 18.20
CA PRO A 41 -0.68 8.60 17.71
C PRO A 41 -0.95 7.92 16.36
N ARG A 42 0.08 7.81 15.52
CA ARG A 42 -0.05 7.04 14.28
C ARG A 42 -0.37 5.58 14.64
N PRO A 43 -1.22 4.87 13.88
CA PRO A 43 -1.67 3.53 14.24
C PRO A 43 -0.55 2.52 14.52
N LEU A 44 0.54 2.57 13.74
CA LEU A 44 1.71 1.71 13.94
C LEU A 44 2.47 2.01 15.23
N ASP A 45 2.49 3.27 15.67
CA ASP A 45 3.11 3.70 16.93
C ASP A 45 2.22 3.34 18.12
N GLU A 46 0.90 3.54 18.00
CA GLU A 46 -0.09 3.17 19.01
C GLU A 46 -0.03 1.65 19.30
N ALA A 47 0.12 0.83 18.25
CA ALA A 47 0.27 -0.61 18.39
C ALA A 47 1.70 -1.07 18.75
N GLY A 48 2.70 -0.19 18.70
CA GLY A 48 4.10 -0.53 18.96
C GLY A 48 4.72 -1.48 17.92
N VAL A 49 4.21 -1.49 16.69
CA VAL A 49 4.58 -2.45 15.64
C VAL A 49 5.25 -1.81 14.42
N ARG A 50 5.55 -0.51 14.43
CA ARG A 50 6.09 0.22 13.27
C ARG A 50 7.25 -0.48 12.56
N ALA A 51 8.32 -0.76 13.30
CA ALA A 51 9.52 -1.35 12.71
C ALA A 51 9.22 -2.73 12.10
N ASP A 52 8.39 -3.52 12.77
CA ASP A 52 8.02 -4.85 12.30
C ASP A 52 7.11 -4.81 11.08
N ALA A 53 6.16 -3.87 11.05
CA ALA A 53 5.22 -3.69 9.95
C ALA A 53 5.94 -3.22 8.69
N GLU A 54 6.83 -2.23 8.81
CA GLU A 54 7.63 -1.76 7.68
C GLU A 54 8.61 -2.84 7.17
N ALA A 55 9.22 -3.62 8.07
CA ALA A 55 10.08 -4.73 7.66
C ALA A 55 9.30 -5.82 6.92
N ALA A 56 8.13 -6.20 7.42
CA ALA A 56 7.26 -7.16 6.75
C ALA A 56 6.79 -6.64 5.37
N LEU A 57 6.43 -5.35 5.26
CA LEU A 57 6.04 -4.75 4.00
C LEU A 57 7.20 -4.74 2.99
N ARG A 58 8.43 -4.37 3.39
CA ARG A 58 9.61 -4.46 2.51
C ARG A 58 9.82 -5.87 1.98
N GLU A 59 9.66 -6.88 2.82
CA GLU A 59 9.81 -8.27 2.40
C GLU A 59 8.71 -8.70 1.42
N LEU A 60 7.45 -8.33 1.67
CA LEU A 60 6.35 -8.58 0.74
C LEU A 60 6.59 -7.93 -0.62
N LEU A 61 7.03 -6.67 -0.65
CA LEU A 61 7.30 -5.96 -1.91
C LEU A 61 8.48 -6.57 -2.66
N ALA A 62 9.53 -7.02 -1.96
CA ALA A 62 10.64 -7.72 -2.59
C ALA A 62 10.19 -9.02 -3.27
N ARG A 63 9.25 -9.77 -2.66
CA ARG A 63 8.66 -10.96 -3.28
C ARG A 63 7.73 -10.63 -4.42
N TYR A 64 6.90 -9.59 -4.29
CA TYR A 64 6.05 -9.12 -5.36
C TYR A 64 6.84 -8.74 -6.62
N GLU A 65 7.99 -8.09 -6.41
CA GLU A 65 8.86 -7.65 -7.48
C GLU A 65 9.58 -8.81 -8.16
N HIS A 66 10.29 -9.64 -7.38
CA HIS A 66 11.22 -10.65 -7.90
C HIS A 66 10.59 -12.04 -8.09
N GLY A 67 9.40 -12.26 -7.54
CA GLY A 67 8.67 -13.51 -7.63
C GLY A 67 8.01 -13.74 -8.99
N ASP A 68 7.36 -14.89 -9.11
CA ASP A 68 6.51 -15.22 -10.25
C ASP A 68 5.08 -14.66 -10.08
N ASP A 69 4.17 -14.98 -11.00
CA ASP A 69 2.79 -14.52 -10.91
C ASP A 69 2.05 -15.11 -9.70
N GLU A 70 2.42 -16.33 -9.27
CA GLU A 70 1.85 -16.98 -8.08
C GLU A 70 2.26 -16.22 -6.81
N ASP A 71 3.53 -15.78 -6.71
CA ASP A 71 4.01 -14.91 -5.65
C ASP A 71 3.21 -13.59 -5.59
N ARG A 72 3.00 -12.96 -6.74
CA ARG A 72 2.27 -11.68 -6.83
C ARG A 72 0.82 -11.84 -6.38
N ASP A 73 0.15 -12.89 -6.81
CA ASP A 73 -1.23 -13.19 -6.42
C ASP A 73 -1.32 -13.52 -4.93
N ALA A 74 -0.34 -14.26 -4.38
CA ALA A 74 -0.27 -14.55 -2.96
C ALA A 74 -0.09 -13.28 -2.11
N VAL A 75 0.75 -12.33 -2.56
CA VAL A 75 0.92 -11.02 -1.88
C VAL A 75 -0.39 -10.23 -1.90
N ARG A 76 -1.05 -10.11 -3.06
CA ARG A 76 -2.33 -9.39 -3.20
C ARG A 76 -3.40 -10.02 -2.28
N ALA A 77 -3.52 -11.35 -2.31
CA ALA A 77 -4.48 -12.08 -1.48
C ALA A 77 -4.20 -11.91 0.03
N LEU A 78 -2.93 -11.87 0.44
CA LEU A 78 -2.57 -11.61 1.83
C LEU A 78 -2.93 -10.18 2.26
N LEU A 79 -2.62 -9.18 1.44
CA LEU A 79 -2.94 -7.78 1.74
C LEU A 79 -4.45 -7.51 1.75
N GLU A 80 -5.21 -8.17 0.88
CA GLU A 80 -6.67 -8.11 0.89
C GLU A 80 -7.25 -8.70 2.19
N ARG A 81 -6.74 -9.86 2.62
CA ARG A 81 -7.17 -10.53 3.85
C ARG A 81 -6.76 -9.78 5.12
N CYS A 82 -5.58 -9.16 5.12
CA CYS A 82 -5.02 -8.40 6.23
C CYS A 82 -5.25 -6.90 6.03
N SER A 83 -6.52 -6.51 5.96
CA SER A 83 -6.94 -5.16 5.59
C SER A 83 -6.52 -4.07 6.59
N SER A 84 -6.37 -4.38 7.88
CA SER A 84 -5.90 -3.40 8.88
C SER A 84 -4.40 -3.15 8.73
N PHE A 85 -3.62 -4.20 8.41
CA PHE A 85 -2.23 -4.04 8.00
C PHE A 85 -2.10 -3.20 6.72
N ARG A 86 -2.86 -3.54 5.67
CA ARG A 86 -2.87 -2.80 4.40
C ARG A 86 -3.23 -1.32 4.57
N TRP A 87 -4.17 -1.03 5.45
CA TRP A 87 -4.62 0.34 5.74
C TRP A 87 -3.52 1.17 6.44
N ALA A 88 -2.90 0.61 7.48
CA ALA A 88 -1.99 1.36 8.35
C ALA A 88 -0.53 1.41 7.86
N THR A 89 -0.08 0.39 7.14
CA THR A 89 1.34 0.21 6.84
C THR A 89 1.73 0.88 5.54
N HIS A 90 2.69 1.82 5.62
CA HIS A 90 3.30 2.51 4.49
C HIS A 90 4.81 2.59 4.75
N LEU A 91 5.60 2.68 3.70
CA LEU A 91 7.03 2.93 3.84
C LEU A 91 7.31 4.44 3.82
N PRO A 92 8.40 4.92 4.47
CA PRO A 92 8.77 6.32 4.36
C PRO A 92 9.11 6.69 2.91
N TYR A 93 8.37 7.66 2.36
CA TYR A 93 8.58 8.11 0.99
C TYR A 93 9.91 8.86 0.84
N ALA A 94 10.73 8.43 -0.11
CA ALA A 94 11.93 9.14 -0.54
C ALA A 94 11.66 9.82 -1.91
N HIS A 95 12.00 11.11 -2.02
CA HIS A 95 11.88 11.88 -3.27
C HIS A 95 12.98 11.52 -4.29
N THR A 96 13.10 10.23 -4.61
CA THR A 96 14.07 9.66 -5.55
C THR A 96 13.36 8.73 -6.53
N ALA A 97 14.03 8.34 -7.61
CA ALA A 97 13.49 7.35 -8.55
C ALA A 97 13.15 6.02 -7.85
N GLU A 98 14.04 5.56 -6.96
CA GLU A 98 13.83 4.33 -6.19
C GLU A 98 12.66 4.45 -5.22
N GLY A 99 12.55 5.57 -4.50
CA GLY A 99 11.43 5.81 -3.59
C GLY A 99 10.09 5.86 -4.33
N PHE A 100 10.05 6.52 -5.49
CA PHE A 100 8.86 6.52 -6.35
C PHE A 100 8.51 5.12 -6.84
N ARG A 101 9.50 4.34 -7.31
CA ARG A 101 9.29 2.97 -7.76
C ARG A 101 8.76 2.08 -6.64
N GLN A 102 9.27 2.23 -5.42
CA GLN A 102 8.81 1.49 -4.25
C GLN A 102 7.34 1.79 -3.91
N GLU A 103 6.92 3.06 -3.99
CA GLU A 103 5.52 3.43 -3.81
C GLU A 103 4.62 2.87 -4.91
N LEU A 104 5.08 2.86 -6.16
CA LEU A 104 4.34 2.23 -7.25
C LEU A 104 4.16 0.73 -7.03
N LEU A 105 5.21 0.02 -6.57
CA LEU A 105 5.11 -1.40 -6.22
C LEU A 105 4.09 -1.62 -5.10
N HIS A 106 4.09 -0.76 -4.08
CA HIS A 106 3.13 -0.84 -2.99
C HIS A 106 1.68 -0.61 -3.45
N LEU A 107 1.44 0.46 -4.22
CA LEU A 107 0.14 0.73 -4.86
C LEU A 107 -0.31 -0.46 -5.72
N SER A 108 0.63 -1.04 -6.47
CA SER A 108 0.38 -2.18 -7.34
C SER A 108 -0.01 -3.44 -6.56
N ALA A 109 0.69 -3.74 -5.47
CA ALA A 109 0.41 -4.89 -4.62
C ALA A 109 -0.91 -4.77 -3.84
N ARG A 110 -1.39 -3.54 -3.55
CA ARG A 110 -2.71 -3.27 -2.93
C ARG A 110 -3.87 -3.57 -3.87
N ASP A 111 -3.62 -3.53 -5.17
CA ASP A 111 -4.52 -3.96 -6.24
C ASP A 111 -5.94 -3.37 -6.16
N GLN A 112 -6.01 -2.06 -6.39
CA GLN A 112 -7.21 -1.19 -6.34
C GLN A 112 -7.79 -0.92 -4.95
N GLY A 113 -7.26 -1.54 -3.88
CA GLY A 113 -7.65 -1.25 -2.51
C GLY A 113 -9.15 -1.42 -2.24
N HIS A 114 -9.68 -0.65 -1.29
CA HIS A 114 -11.12 -0.62 -0.99
C HIS A 114 -11.89 0.44 -1.79
N ASP A 115 -11.22 1.53 -2.18
CA ASP A 115 -11.77 2.59 -3.03
C ASP A 115 -10.73 2.96 -4.10
N THR A 116 -11.03 2.63 -5.36
CA THR A 116 -10.12 2.91 -6.47
C THR A 116 -9.90 4.41 -6.69
N ARG A 117 -10.81 5.28 -6.22
CA ARG A 117 -10.64 6.74 -6.32
C ARG A 117 -9.49 7.23 -5.45
N ASP A 118 -9.33 6.66 -4.25
CA ASP A 118 -8.21 6.98 -3.37
C ASP A 118 -6.88 6.53 -3.97
N GLU A 119 -6.87 5.37 -4.66
CA GLU A 119 -5.68 4.88 -5.36
C GLU A 119 -5.32 5.78 -6.57
N LEU A 120 -6.31 6.28 -7.30
CA LEU A 120 -6.10 7.23 -8.41
C LEU A 120 -5.53 8.57 -7.91
N LEU A 121 -6.08 9.11 -6.82
CA LEU A 121 -5.56 10.32 -6.19
C LEU A 121 -4.13 10.11 -5.68
N THR A 122 -3.88 8.98 -5.03
CA THR A 122 -2.53 8.59 -4.57
C THR A 122 -1.55 8.52 -5.75
N LEU A 123 -1.90 7.85 -6.84
CA LEU A 123 -1.06 7.77 -8.04
C LEU A 123 -0.79 9.15 -8.65
N HIS A 124 -1.82 10.00 -8.73
CA HIS A 124 -1.67 11.37 -9.23
C HIS A 124 -0.67 12.17 -8.40
N ASP A 125 -0.81 12.13 -7.08
CA ASP A 125 0.05 12.85 -6.14
C ASP A 125 1.48 12.33 -6.16
N LEU A 126 1.68 11.00 -6.24
CA LEU A 126 3.00 10.38 -6.38
C LEU A 126 3.69 10.84 -7.66
N CYS A 127 3.00 10.79 -8.80
CA CYS A 127 3.52 11.27 -10.08
C CYS A 127 3.87 12.77 -10.03
N ALA A 128 3.01 13.60 -9.44
CA ALA A 128 3.27 15.04 -9.30
C ALA A 128 4.49 15.32 -8.41
N GLN A 129 4.66 14.58 -7.32
CA GLN A 129 5.82 14.71 -6.43
C GLN A 129 7.11 14.25 -7.11
N ALA A 130 7.09 13.11 -7.80
CA ALA A 130 8.26 12.58 -8.50
C ALA A 130 8.70 13.49 -9.65
N ARG A 131 7.75 14.04 -10.44
CA ARG A 131 8.06 15.06 -11.47
C ARG A 131 8.69 16.31 -10.86
N ARG A 132 8.18 16.80 -9.73
CA ARG A 132 8.78 17.94 -9.00
C ARG A 132 10.20 17.66 -8.50
N ALA A 133 10.51 16.40 -8.20
CA ALA A 133 11.85 15.95 -7.82
C ALA A 133 12.77 15.67 -9.03
N GLY A 134 12.30 15.88 -10.27
CA GLY A 134 13.08 15.65 -11.49
C GLY A 134 13.22 14.18 -11.87
N VAL A 135 12.38 13.29 -11.34
CA VAL A 135 12.37 11.87 -11.70
C VAL A 135 11.73 11.69 -13.08
N ASP A 136 12.39 10.93 -13.96
CA ASP A 136 11.76 10.42 -15.18
C ASP A 136 10.82 9.26 -14.82
N ILE A 137 9.53 9.58 -14.66
CA ILE A 137 8.54 8.64 -14.12
C ILE A 137 8.06 7.62 -15.15
N ARG A 138 8.18 7.92 -16.46
CA ARG A 138 7.50 7.12 -17.50
C ARG A 138 8.05 5.69 -17.57
N PRO A 139 9.38 5.44 -17.55
CA PRO A 139 9.91 4.08 -17.52
C PRO A 139 9.45 3.32 -16.28
N LEU A 140 9.46 3.95 -15.11
CA LEU A 140 9.10 3.33 -13.83
C LEU A 140 7.62 2.93 -13.79
N LEU A 141 6.73 3.75 -14.34
CA LEU A 141 5.31 3.42 -14.49
C LEU A 141 5.11 2.19 -15.38
N LEU A 142 5.83 2.09 -16.50
CA LEU A 142 5.72 0.97 -17.42
C LEU A 142 6.28 -0.33 -16.84
N GLU A 143 7.41 -0.24 -16.11
CA GLU A 143 8.00 -1.37 -15.40
C GLU A 143 7.01 -1.95 -14.37
N VAL A 144 6.47 -1.12 -13.49
CA VAL A 144 5.53 -1.61 -12.46
C VAL A 144 4.20 -2.03 -13.08
N ALA A 145 3.75 -1.39 -14.16
CA ALA A 145 2.56 -1.84 -14.89
C ALA A 145 2.72 -3.27 -15.44
N ALA A 146 3.92 -3.68 -15.85
CA ALA A 146 4.18 -5.03 -16.31
C ALA A 146 4.00 -6.10 -15.21
N LEU A 147 4.18 -5.71 -13.94
CA LEU A 147 3.99 -6.58 -12.77
C LEU A 147 2.55 -6.54 -12.23
N SER A 148 1.78 -5.54 -12.63
CA SER A 148 0.49 -5.21 -12.03
C SER A 148 -0.65 -6.11 -12.53
N SER A 149 -1.67 -6.27 -11.68
CA SER A 149 -2.88 -7.01 -12.03
C SER A 149 -3.58 -6.41 -13.26
N THR A 150 -4.19 -7.30 -14.04
CA THR A 150 -5.07 -6.94 -15.17
C THR A 150 -6.55 -6.96 -14.79
N GLU A 151 -6.87 -7.31 -13.55
CA GLU A 151 -8.25 -7.33 -13.06
C GLU A 151 -8.79 -5.93 -12.85
N ASP A 152 -10.04 -5.72 -13.27
CA ASP A 152 -10.80 -4.49 -13.02
C ASP A 152 -11.94 -4.79 -12.05
N LYS A 153 -11.66 -4.68 -10.74
CA LYS A 153 -12.60 -5.08 -9.68
C LYS A 153 -13.78 -4.13 -9.56
N TYR A 154 -13.60 -2.88 -9.97
CA TYR A 154 -14.57 -1.79 -9.70
C TYR A 154 -15.00 -1.03 -10.97
N GLY A 155 -14.62 -1.47 -12.16
CA GLY A 155 -15.04 -0.87 -13.43
C GLY A 155 -14.32 0.44 -13.79
N MET A 156 -13.17 0.71 -13.17
CA MET A 156 -12.38 1.94 -13.34
C MET A 156 -11.06 1.68 -14.08
N GLY A 157 -10.87 0.45 -14.58
CA GLY A 157 -9.65 -0.02 -15.21
C GLY A 157 -8.68 -0.66 -14.21
N SER A 158 -8.01 -1.72 -14.63
CA SER A 158 -7.02 -2.44 -13.81
C SER A 158 -5.83 -1.57 -13.42
N VAL A 159 -5.14 -1.92 -12.33
CA VAL A 159 -3.91 -1.21 -11.91
C VAL A 159 -2.91 -1.11 -13.06
N GLN A 160 -2.74 -2.17 -13.85
CA GLN A 160 -1.88 -2.14 -15.03
C GLN A 160 -2.29 -1.04 -16.02
N ALA A 161 -3.58 -0.95 -16.34
CA ALA A 161 -4.10 0.06 -17.26
C ALA A 161 -3.92 1.48 -16.70
N LEU A 162 -4.20 1.67 -15.41
CA LEU A 162 -4.05 2.95 -14.72
C LEU A 162 -2.60 3.45 -14.74
N LEU A 163 -1.63 2.58 -14.41
CA LEU A 163 -0.21 2.92 -14.44
C LEU A 163 0.28 3.27 -15.85
N ARG A 164 -0.16 2.54 -16.89
CA ARG A 164 0.17 2.85 -18.29
C ARG A 164 -0.38 4.19 -18.75
N ALA A 165 -1.53 4.61 -18.21
CA ALA A 165 -2.18 5.87 -18.55
C ALA A 165 -1.63 7.09 -17.79
N ALA A 166 -0.97 6.88 -16.64
CA ALA A 166 -0.52 7.97 -15.75
C ALA A 166 0.74 8.73 -16.22
N GLY A 167 1.45 8.19 -17.22
CA GLY A 167 2.74 8.68 -17.70
C GLY A 167 2.64 9.93 -18.56
#